data_AF-A0A5J4L5X2-F1
#
_entry.id   AF-A0A5J4L5X2-F1
#
_cell.length_a   1.000
_cell.length_b   1.000
_cell.length_c   1.000
_cell.angle_alpha   90.00
_cell.angle_beta   90.00
_cell.angle_gamma   90.00
#
_symmetry.space_group_name_H-M   'P 1'
#
loop_
_entity.id
_entity.type
_entity.pdbx_description
1 polymer ?
#
loop_
_entity_poly.entity_id
_entity_poly.type
_entity_poly.pdbx_seq_one_letter_code
_entity_poly.pdbx_strand_id
1 'polypeptide(L)'
;MTDSRTPDRPSPDGRPPGGRSRDGRAPDRRTVQAGIARMEGYLLWQAETDRARTDAEALVDALDWPTTAQRDELVALLARRQLDLSRQSVARVATRALQLRREYQQRYDALRRRVLVAALALLTALVLLNALLLAR
;
A
#
# COMPACT_ATOMS: atom_id res chain seq x y z
N MET A 1 36.26 -39.30 -40.91
CA MET A 1 35.32 -39.45 -39.79
C MET A 1 34.44 -38.23 -39.80
N THR A 2 33.34 -38.36 -40.53
CA THR A 2 32.41 -37.31 -40.96
C THR A 2 31.37 -37.15 -39.86
N ASP A 3 31.16 -35.93 -39.34
CA ASP A 3 29.94 -35.64 -38.59
C ASP A 3 29.27 -34.39 -39.20
N SER A 4 28.11 -34.67 -39.78
CA SER A 4 27.28 -33.75 -40.56
C SER A 4 26.30 -33.09 -39.61
N ARG A 5 26.61 -31.89 -39.13
CA ARG A 5 25.65 -31.10 -38.34
C ARG A 5 24.95 -30.08 -39.24
N THR A 6 23.78 -30.49 -39.73
CA THR A 6 22.77 -29.69 -40.41
C THR A 6 22.40 -28.44 -39.60
N PRO A 7 22.44 -27.23 -40.16
CA PRO A 7 21.87 -26.06 -39.50
C PRO A 7 20.36 -26.03 -39.74
N ASP A 8 19.61 -26.22 -38.67
CA ASP A 8 18.15 -26.09 -38.62
C ASP A 8 17.76 -24.63 -38.95
N ARG A 9 16.89 -24.44 -39.96
CA ARG A 9 16.42 -23.12 -40.38
C ARG A 9 15.31 -22.66 -39.43
N PRO A 10 15.30 -21.40 -38.95
CA PRO A 10 14.14 -20.88 -38.24
C PRO A 10 12.94 -20.76 -39.18
N SER A 11 11.84 -21.40 -38.77
CA SER A 11 10.54 -21.35 -39.44
C SER A 11 10.00 -19.91 -39.51
N PRO A 12 9.45 -19.45 -40.65
CA PRO A 12 9.14 -18.03 -40.90
C PRO A 12 7.74 -17.60 -40.45
N ASP A 13 7.07 -18.35 -39.57
CA ASP A 13 5.75 -17.93 -39.07
C ASP A 13 5.91 -17.08 -37.80
N GLY A 14 6.32 -15.83 -38.01
CA GLY A 14 6.41 -14.78 -37.00
C GLY A 14 5.04 -14.29 -36.51
N ARG A 15 4.10 -15.20 -36.26
CA ARG A 15 2.82 -14.87 -35.64
C ARG A 15 2.90 -15.16 -34.14
N PRO A 16 3.24 -14.18 -33.27
CA PRO A 16 3.05 -14.38 -31.85
C PRO A 16 1.56 -14.65 -31.59
N PRO A 17 1.20 -15.69 -30.81
CA PRO A 17 -0.17 -15.93 -30.42
C PRO A 17 -0.71 -14.67 -29.76
N GLY A 18 -1.89 -14.24 -30.19
CA GLY A 18 -2.54 -13.02 -29.73
C GLY A 18 -2.58 -12.95 -28.22
N GLY A 19 -1.61 -12.25 -27.63
CA GLY A 19 -1.67 -11.69 -26.31
C GLY A 19 -2.65 -10.52 -26.35
N ARG A 20 -3.94 -10.82 -26.54
CA ARG A 20 -4.99 -9.86 -26.23
C ARG A 20 -4.90 -9.62 -24.73
N SER A 21 -4.33 -8.47 -24.43
CA SER A 21 -4.17 -7.85 -23.13
C SER A 21 -5.32 -8.21 -22.20
N ARG A 22 -4.91 -8.72 -21.03
CA ARG A 22 -5.72 -8.85 -19.83
C ARG A 22 -6.63 -7.62 -19.65
N ASP A 23 -7.91 -7.92 -19.52
CA ASP A 23 -8.84 -7.26 -18.60
C ASP A 23 -8.94 -5.74 -18.67
N GLY A 24 -9.87 -5.26 -19.50
CA GLY A 24 -10.56 -3.97 -19.30
C GLY A 24 -11.48 -3.98 -18.07
N ARG A 25 -11.06 -4.63 -16.97
CA ARG A 25 -11.78 -4.59 -15.69
C ARG A 25 -11.38 -3.29 -15.01
N ALA A 26 -12.35 -2.39 -14.82
CA ALA A 26 -12.17 -1.21 -13.99
C ALA A 26 -11.43 -1.62 -12.69
N PRO A 27 -10.35 -0.92 -12.33
CA PRO A 27 -9.52 -1.32 -11.20
C PRO A 27 -10.40 -1.45 -9.96
N ASP A 28 -10.29 -2.59 -9.28
CA ASP A 28 -11.04 -2.85 -8.06
C ASP A 28 -10.85 -1.69 -7.07
N ARG A 29 -11.90 -1.33 -6.35
CA ARG A 29 -11.88 -0.19 -5.41
C ARG A 29 -10.72 -0.29 -4.40
N ARG A 30 -10.31 -1.52 -4.05
CA ARG A 30 -9.17 -1.78 -3.17
C ARG A 30 -7.83 -1.44 -3.81
N THR A 31 -7.66 -1.67 -5.11
CA THR A 31 -6.40 -1.33 -5.82
C THR A 31 -6.28 0.16 -6.02
N VAL A 32 -7.38 0.85 -6.33
CA VAL A 32 -7.43 2.32 -6.38
C VAL A 32 -7.09 2.92 -5.02
N GLN A 33 -7.71 2.43 -3.93
CA GLN A 33 -7.41 2.90 -2.58
C GLN A 33 -5.96 2.66 -2.17
N ALA A 34 -5.39 1.50 -2.51
CA ALA A 34 -3.99 1.18 -2.24
C ALA A 34 -3.04 2.10 -3.03
N GLY A 35 -3.39 2.44 -4.27
CA GLY A 35 -2.66 3.40 -5.09
C GLY A 35 -2.66 4.80 -4.46
N ILE A 36 -3.84 5.29 -4.04
CA ILE A 36 -3.98 6.59 -3.37
C ILE A 36 -3.15 6.64 -2.09
N ALA A 37 -3.27 5.64 -1.21
CA ALA A 37 -2.51 5.60 0.04
C ALA A 37 -0.99 5.59 -0.19
N ARG A 38 -0.51 4.95 -1.27
CA ARG A 38 0.90 4.95 -1.64
C ARG A 38 1.37 6.33 -2.13
N MET A 39 0.54 7.01 -2.92
CA MET A 39 0.83 8.37 -3.38
C MET A 39 0.83 9.36 -2.22
N GLU A 40 -0.19 9.32 -1.36
CA GLU A 40 -0.25 10.14 -0.13
C GLU A 40 0.97 9.92 0.76
N GLY A 41 1.38 8.67 0.96
CA GLY A 41 2.59 8.36 1.74
C GLY A 41 3.87 8.91 1.11
N TYR A 42 3.99 8.85 -0.22
CA TYR A 42 5.12 9.44 -0.94
C TYR A 42 5.14 10.97 -0.83
N LEU A 43 3.98 11.62 -1.02
CA LEU A 43 3.85 13.07 -0.92
C LEU A 43 4.15 13.58 0.49
N LEU A 44 3.65 12.89 1.52
CA LEU A 44 3.95 13.21 2.91
C LEU A 44 5.45 13.10 3.20
N TRP A 45 6.10 12.05 2.67
CA TRP A 45 7.55 11.86 2.83
C TRP A 45 8.37 12.94 2.11
N GLN A 46 7.96 13.34 0.89
CA GLN A 46 8.60 14.44 0.17
C GLN A 46 8.47 15.75 0.96
N ALA A 47 7.26 16.10 1.41
CA ALA A 47 7.03 17.33 2.18
C ALA A 47 7.82 17.36 3.50
N GLU A 48 7.93 16.23 4.20
CA GLU A 48 8.74 16.12 5.43
C GLU A 48 10.24 16.30 5.14
N THR A 49 10.72 15.79 4.00
CA THR A 49 12.12 15.93 3.58
C THR A 49 12.45 17.38 3.24
N ASP A 50 11.58 18.04 2.49
CA ASP A 50 11.75 19.46 2.14
C ASP A 50 11.73 20.34 3.39
N ARG A 51 10.79 20.07 4.31
CA ARG A 51 10.71 20.79 5.58
C ARG A 51 11.96 20.62 6.43
N ALA A 52 12.43 19.38 6.61
CA ALA A 52 13.65 19.11 7.37
C ALA A 52 14.88 19.80 6.78
N ARG A 53 14.92 19.95 5.45
CA ARG A 53 15.99 20.69 4.76
C ARG A 53 15.89 22.19 5.01
N THR A 54 14.72 22.79 4.83
CA THR A 54 14.50 24.22 5.09
C THR A 54 14.81 24.58 6.54
N ASP A 55 14.38 23.76 7.49
CA ASP A 55 14.65 23.97 8.92
C ASP A 55 16.17 23.89 9.22
N ALA A 56 16.89 22.97 8.58
CA ALA A 56 18.34 22.88 8.71
C ALA A 56 19.08 24.08 8.09
N GLU A 57 18.66 24.53 6.91
CA GLU A 57 19.23 25.72 6.26
C GLU A 57 19.01 26.98 7.12
N ALA A 58 17.80 27.19 7.64
CA ALA A 58 17.47 28.32 8.51
C ALA A 58 18.24 28.30 9.85
N LEU A 59 18.42 27.12 10.45
CA LEU A 59 19.20 26.99 11.68
C LEU A 59 20.67 27.35 11.45
N VAL A 60 21.24 26.90 10.34
CA VAL A 60 22.66 27.16 10.06
C VAL A 60 22.90 28.59 9.58
N ASP A 61 21.94 29.23 8.91
CA ASP A 61 21.98 30.67 8.62
C ASP A 61 21.95 31.55 9.87
N ALA A 62 21.36 31.07 10.96
CA ALA A 62 21.30 31.78 12.23
C ALA A 62 22.61 31.68 13.05
N LEU A 63 23.55 30.81 12.68
CA LEU A 63 24.87 30.77 13.31
C LEU A 63 25.78 31.79 12.61
N ASP A 64 26.50 32.61 13.37
CA ASP A 64 27.56 33.49 12.85
C ASP A 64 28.80 32.61 12.59
N TRP A 65 28.73 31.82 11.50
CA TRP A 65 29.72 30.79 11.19
C TRP A 65 30.93 31.37 10.45
N PRO A 66 32.16 30.98 10.84
CA PRO A 66 33.36 31.51 10.22
C PRO A 66 33.71 30.88 8.85
N THR A 67 33.13 29.72 8.46
CA THR A 67 33.39 29.11 7.14
C THR A 67 32.19 28.32 6.57
N THR A 68 31.93 28.46 5.27
CA THR A 68 30.81 27.82 4.54
C THR A 68 30.86 26.29 4.57
N ALA A 69 32.07 25.71 4.62
CA ALA A 69 32.26 24.26 4.68
C ALA A 69 31.75 23.63 5.98
N GLN A 70 31.89 24.33 7.11
CA GLN A 70 31.38 23.86 8.40
C GLN A 70 29.85 23.97 8.48
N ARG A 71 29.26 24.96 7.78
CA ARG A 71 27.82 25.10 7.61
C ARG A 71 27.24 23.92 6.86
N ASP A 72 27.79 23.57 5.71
CA ASP A 72 27.25 22.50 4.86
C ASP A 72 27.28 21.12 5.54
N GLU A 73 28.35 20.83 6.30
CA GLU A 73 28.48 19.57 7.04
C GLU A 73 27.44 19.45 8.18
N LEU A 74 27.18 20.54 8.89
CA LEU A 74 26.14 20.61 9.92
C LEU A 74 24.73 20.46 9.34
N VAL A 75 24.44 21.14 8.21
CA VAL A 75 23.15 21.00 7.50
C VAL A 75 22.92 19.54 7.12
N ALA A 76 23.92 18.88 6.53
CA ALA A 76 23.80 17.47 6.14
C ALA A 76 23.55 16.55 7.35
N LEU A 77 24.22 16.79 8.47
CA LEU A 77 24.09 15.98 9.68
C LEU A 77 22.72 16.18 10.35
N LEU A 78 22.23 17.41 10.43
CA LEU A 78 20.91 17.76 10.97
C LEU A 78 19.78 17.24 10.11
N ALA A 79 19.87 17.41 8.78
CA ALA A 79 18.88 16.88 7.85
C ALA A 79 18.77 15.36 7.98
N ARG A 80 19.90 14.66 8.09
CA ARG A 80 19.92 13.20 8.28
C ARG A 80 19.31 12.79 9.62
N ARG A 81 19.63 13.51 10.70
CA ARG A 81 19.07 13.23 12.02
C ARG A 81 17.56 13.46 12.08
N GLN A 82 17.07 14.54 11.47
CA GLN A 82 15.63 14.83 11.42
C GLN A 82 14.88 13.78 10.59
N LEU A 83 15.43 13.38 9.45
CA LEU A 83 14.84 12.30 8.64
C LEU A 83 14.75 10.97 9.40
N ASP A 84 15.78 10.62 10.17
CA ASP A 84 15.77 9.38 10.95
C ASP A 84 14.76 9.45 12.11
N LEU A 85 14.62 10.60 12.76
CA LEU A 85 13.59 10.82 13.79
C LEU A 85 12.17 10.74 13.22
N SER A 86 11.92 11.39 12.08
CA SER A 86 10.62 11.35 11.40
C SER A 86 10.29 9.94 10.89
N ARG A 87 11.27 9.16 10.41
CA ARG A 87 11.06 7.74 10.08
C ARG A 87 10.65 6.92 11.30
N GLN A 88 11.34 7.09 12.43
CA GLN A 88 11.04 6.34 13.65
C GLN A 88 9.67 6.70 14.25
N SER A 89 9.25 7.96 14.15
CA SER A 89 7.94 8.40 14.65
C SER A 89 6.81 7.83 13.79
N VAL A 90 6.93 7.94 12.46
CA VAL A 90 5.95 7.37 11.50
C VAL A 90 5.88 5.85 11.64
N ALA A 91 7.01 5.16 11.75
CA ALA A 91 7.04 3.71 11.95
C ALA A 91 6.31 3.29 13.24
N ARG A 92 6.55 4.00 14.36
CA ARG A 92 5.88 3.74 15.64
C ARG A 92 4.37 3.95 15.54
N VAL A 93 3.92 5.04 14.93
CA VAL A 93 2.49 5.31 14.73
C VAL A 93 1.85 4.27 13.83
N ALA A 94 2.52 3.86 12.75
CA ALA A 94 2.03 2.81 11.85
C ALA A 94 1.89 1.46 12.57
N THR A 95 2.87 1.06 13.39
CA THR A 95 2.79 -0.17 14.20
C THR A 95 1.61 -0.11 15.18
N ARG A 96 1.43 1.01 15.88
CA ARG A 96 0.31 1.19 16.81
C ARG A 96 -1.04 1.17 16.10
N ALA A 97 -1.17 1.88 14.98
CA ALA A 97 -2.39 1.88 14.19
C ALA A 97 -2.75 0.47 13.68
N LEU A 98 -1.76 -0.34 13.28
CA LEU A 98 -1.97 -1.73 12.90
C LEU A 98 -2.41 -2.63 14.08
N GLN A 99 -1.84 -2.42 15.26
CA GLN A 99 -2.26 -3.14 16.49
C GLN A 99 -3.70 -2.82 16.85
N LEU A 100 -4.06 -1.53 16.94
CA LEU A 100 -5.43 -1.08 17.16
C LEU A 100 -6.39 -1.66 16.10
N ARG A 101 -6.02 -1.55 14.82
CA ARG A 101 -6.84 -2.07 13.72
C ARG A 101 -7.12 -3.56 13.84
N ARG A 102 -6.13 -4.36 14.26
CA ARG A 102 -6.32 -5.81 14.52
C ARG A 102 -7.27 -6.07 15.68
N GLU A 103 -7.13 -5.34 16.78
CA GLU A 103 -8.02 -5.47 17.94
C GLU A 103 -9.47 -5.11 17.61
N TYR A 104 -9.70 -4.08 16.80
CA TYR A 104 -11.04 -3.69 16.37
C TYR A 104 -11.63 -4.64 15.32
N GLN A 105 -10.83 -5.16 14.38
CA GLN A 105 -11.32 -6.10 13.36
C GLN A 105 -11.83 -7.41 13.96
N GLN A 106 -11.19 -7.92 15.02
CA GLN A 106 -11.67 -9.11 15.72
C GLN A 106 -13.07 -8.90 16.34
N ARG A 107 -13.31 -7.72 16.92
CA ARG A 107 -14.64 -7.37 17.48
C ARG A 107 -15.68 -7.19 16.38
N TYR A 108 -15.29 -6.56 15.26
CA TYR A 108 -16.20 -6.33 14.13
C TYR A 108 -16.61 -7.64 13.45
N ASP A 109 -15.68 -8.58 13.29
CA ASP A 109 -15.97 -9.89 12.71
C ASP A 109 -16.92 -10.71 13.57
N ALA A 110 -16.79 -10.63 14.90
CA ALA A 110 -17.71 -11.30 15.82
C ALA A 110 -19.14 -10.73 15.70
N LEU A 111 -19.28 -9.41 15.65
CA LEU A 111 -20.57 -8.75 15.48
C LEU A 111 -21.19 -9.08 14.11
N ARG A 112 -20.36 -9.03 13.06
CA ARG A 112 -20.78 -9.37 11.69
C ARG A 112 -21.26 -10.82 11.60
N ARG A 113 -20.57 -11.78 12.22
CA ARG A 113 -21.02 -13.18 12.27
C ARG A 113 -22.37 -13.31 12.99
N ARG A 114 -22.56 -12.63 14.12
CA ARG A 114 -23.84 -12.66 14.85
C ARG A 114 -24.99 -12.12 14.01
N VAL A 115 -24.78 -11.00 13.32
CA VAL A 115 -25.78 -10.41 12.42
C VAL A 115 -26.08 -11.33 11.24
N LEU A 116 -25.05 -11.93 10.62
CA LEU A 116 -25.25 -12.89 9.52
C LEU A 116 -26.01 -14.14 9.97
N VAL A 117 -25.68 -14.70 11.12
CA VAL A 117 -26.39 -15.87 11.68
C VAL A 117 -27.84 -15.51 11.99
N ALA A 118 -28.10 -14.36 12.61
CA ALA A 118 -29.46 -13.90 12.90
C ALA A 118 -30.28 -13.67 11.62
N ALA A 119 -29.66 -13.06 10.59
CA ALA A 119 -30.30 -12.83 9.30
C ALA A 119 -30.63 -14.16 8.59
N LEU A 120 -29.70 -15.11 8.57
CA LEU A 120 -29.93 -16.43 8.01
C LEU A 120 -31.02 -17.19 8.78
N ALA A 121 -31.03 -17.14 10.11
CA ALA A 121 -32.06 -17.75 10.93
C ALA A 121 -33.45 -17.17 10.63
N LEU A 122 -33.57 -15.85 10.53
CA LEU A 122 -34.82 -15.16 10.15
C LEU A 122 -35.29 -15.59 8.74
N LEU A 123 -34.39 -15.64 7.76
CA LEU A 123 -34.72 -16.09 6.42
C LEU A 123 -35.21 -17.55 6.42
N THR A 124 -34.52 -18.44 7.15
CA THR A 124 -34.97 -19.85 7.26
C THR A 124 -36.34 -19.97 7.94
N ALA A 125 -36.59 -19.18 8.99
CA ALA A 125 -37.88 -19.17 9.67
C ALA A 125 -39.01 -18.66 8.76
N LEU A 126 -38.77 -17.60 7.99
CA LEU A 126 -39.74 -17.07 7.01
C LEU A 126 -40.03 -18.08 5.90
N VAL A 127 -39.02 -18.77 5.39
CA VAL A 127 -39.19 -19.82 4.36
C VAL A 127 -40.00 -20.99 4.91
N LEU A 128 -39.70 -21.46 6.13
CA LEU A 128 -40.46 -22.53 6.78
C LEU A 128 -41.91 -22.13 7.04
N LEU A 129 -42.15 -20.91 7.52
CA LEU A 129 -43.49 -20.37 7.74
C LEU A 129 -44.29 -20.34 6.44
N ASN A 130 -43.66 -19.85 5.36
CA ASN A 130 -44.30 -19.79 4.05
C ASN A 130 -44.59 -21.19 3.49
N ALA A 131 -43.67 -22.15 3.65
CA ALA A 131 -43.90 -23.54 3.27
C ALA A 131 -45.06 -24.18 4.07
N LEU A 132 -45.14 -23.90 5.37
CA LEU A 132 -46.25 -24.34 6.24
C LEU A 132 -47.59 -23.72 5.82
N LEU A 133 -47.59 -22.45 5.41
CA LEU A 133 -48.79 -21.78 4.90
C LEU A 133 -49.24 -22.34 3.55
N LEU A 134 -48.31 -22.72 2.68
CA LEU A 134 -48.63 -23.35 1.39
C LEU A 134 -49.06 -24.83 1.54
N ALA A 135 -48.60 -25.50 2.59
CA ALA A 135 -48.95 -26.88 2.89
C ALA A 135 -50.28 -27.02 3.66
N ARG A 136 -50.86 -25.91 4.12
CA ARG A 136 -52.11 -25.86 4.89
C ARG A 136 -53.26 -25.37 4.02
#